data_AF-A0A1Y3PZC5-F1
#
_entry.id   AF-A0A1Y3PZC5-F1
#
_cell.length_a   1.000
_cell.length_b   1.000
_cell.length_c   1.000
_cell.angle_alpha   90.00
_cell.angle_beta   90.00
_cell.angle_gamma   90.00
#
_symmetry.space_group_name_H-M   'P 1'
#
loop_
_entity.id
_entity.type
_entity.pdbx_description
1 polymer ?
#
loop_
_entity_poly.entity_id
_entity_poly.type
_entity_poly.pdbx_seq_one_letter_code
_entity_poly.pdbx_strand_id
1 'polypeptide(L)'
;MEVYFDKKEDAILLELIDTREFQRLRHIKQLGLSSFTYPGAEHTRFAHSIGVTHLVKRFIDKICSLKEEQYRKYADELKNYRQLLLTAALLHDIGHGPFSHALEKSTGIKHELWTIEIVRGDTEINSVLQKHKIDPNEVAEIIQRTHPSKAAVKLLSSQLDADRVDYLLRDAKMTGAGYGSFDLEWLINVLRIGEHNGVVEVGLDLNKGSSIAEDFVMARYYMYKHVYFHKTTRSAELIVDKIFTRAMELFREGGEPIDIPDGLAAILECNGQIGKALNQYLELTDHTVWHYFHVWSRHSDQILSDLCQRLLRRNFFKEVPQVDKDLTELAEIITDYFNEKDKKHLKNYYYAKDDANSSWYKDSYIGQKPKSDEKAEEREASEYILLFDHKGTGRELSQVSDIINTIRNKQISINRLFMPKEYINEIFGG
;
A
#
# COMPACT_ATOMS: atom_id res chain seq x y z
N MET A 1 8.31 -20.21 0.15
CA MET A 1 9.31 -19.66 -0.77
C MET A 1 10.57 -19.40 0.02
N GLU A 2 11.65 -20.09 -0.29
CA GLU A 2 12.97 -19.78 0.23
C GLU A 2 13.55 -18.65 -0.62
N VAL A 3 13.99 -17.56 0.04
CA VAL A 3 14.61 -16.43 -0.66
C VAL A 3 16.12 -16.62 -0.60
N TYR A 4 16.77 -16.56 -1.77
CA TYR A 4 18.21 -16.71 -1.90
C TYR A 4 18.81 -15.54 -2.71
N PHE A 5 19.80 -14.88 -2.13
CA PHE A 5 20.65 -13.90 -2.79
C PHE A 5 22.07 -14.45 -2.92
N ASP A 6 22.65 -14.35 -4.11
CA ASP A 6 24.03 -14.78 -4.34
C ASP A 6 25.00 -13.77 -3.72
N LYS A 7 25.95 -14.24 -2.92
CA LYS A 7 26.87 -13.35 -2.18
C LYS A 7 27.74 -12.46 -3.07
N LYS A 8 27.97 -12.86 -4.33
CA LYS A 8 28.81 -12.10 -5.27
C LYS A 8 27.95 -11.29 -6.23
N GLU A 9 26.98 -11.92 -6.88
CA GLU A 9 26.15 -11.24 -7.88
C GLU A 9 25.18 -10.24 -7.24
N ASP A 10 24.67 -10.54 -6.05
CA ASP A 10 23.68 -9.74 -5.34
C ASP A 10 24.31 -8.94 -4.17
N ALA A 11 25.63 -8.71 -4.20
CA ALA A 11 26.37 -8.06 -3.11
C ALA A 11 25.80 -6.68 -2.74
N ILE A 12 25.38 -5.88 -3.73
CA ILE A 12 24.71 -4.59 -3.49
C ILE A 12 23.42 -4.77 -2.67
N LEU A 13 22.62 -5.80 -2.96
CA LEU A 13 21.34 -6.03 -2.29
C LEU A 13 21.58 -6.39 -0.83
N LEU A 14 22.59 -7.21 -0.55
CA LEU A 14 22.98 -7.56 0.82
C LEU A 14 23.44 -6.32 1.61
N GLU A 15 24.27 -5.46 1.01
CA GLU A 15 24.70 -4.22 1.66
C GLU A 15 23.54 -3.24 1.88
N LEU A 16 22.63 -3.11 0.91
CA LEU A 16 21.41 -2.30 1.06
C LEU A 16 20.51 -2.85 2.16
N ILE A 17 20.37 -4.18 2.27
CA ILE A 17 19.58 -4.82 3.33
C ILE A 17 20.14 -4.47 4.72
N ASP A 18 21.46 -4.37 4.85
CA ASP A 18 22.12 -4.10 6.13
C ASP A 18 22.10 -2.62 6.54
N THR A 19 21.69 -1.70 5.64
CA THR A 19 21.55 -0.27 5.98
C THR A 19 20.50 -0.01 7.03
N ARG A 20 20.70 1.04 7.84
CA ARG A 20 19.76 1.48 8.88
C ARG A 20 18.37 1.75 8.30
N GLU A 21 18.28 2.43 7.16
CA GLU A 21 16.99 2.82 6.57
C GLU A 21 16.18 1.61 6.14
N PHE A 22 16.84 0.57 5.62
CA PHE A 22 16.15 -0.67 5.26
C PHE A 22 15.82 -1.53 6.48
N GLN A 23 16.72 -1.64 7.46
CA GLN A 23 16.46 -2.39 8.70
C GLN A 23 15.28 -1.81 9.49
N ARG A 24 15.02 -0.50 9.40
CA ARG A 24 13.82 0.13 9.99
C ARG A 24 12.52 -0.57 9.57
N LEU A 25 12.44 -1.07 8.33
CA LEU A 25 11.23 -1.73 7.80
C LEU A 25 10.84 -3.00 8.57
N ARG A 26 11.70 -3.53 9.45
CA ARG A 26 11.35 -4.62 10.39
C ARG A 26 10.38 -4.17 11.47
N HIS A 27 10.29 -2.87 11.71
CA HIS A 27 9.49 -2.26 12.76
C HIS A 27 8.24 -1.56 12.20
N ILE A 28 7.88 -1.87 10.95
CA ILE A 28 6.72 -1.33 10.25
C ILE A 28 5.96 -2.51 9.63
N LYS A 29 4.75 -2.76 10.13
CA LYS A 29 3.88 -3.83 9.64
C LYS A 29 3.37 -3.52 8.23
N GLN A 30 3.28 -4.54 7.38
CA GLN A 30 2.73 -4.43 6.02
C GLN A 30 1.26 -4.02 6.07
N LEU A 31 0.45 -4.76 6.85
CA LEU A 31 -0.99 -4.58 6.96
C LEU A 31 -1.43 -3.73 8.17
N GLY A 32 -0.50 -3.01 8.78
CA GLY A 32 -0.74 -2.12 9.93
C GLY A 32 -1.59 -2.74 11.03
N LEU A 33 -2.84 -2.26 11.13
CA LEU A 33 -3.80 -2.63 12.19
C LEU A 33 -4.61 -3.89 11.87
N SER A 34 -4.36 -4.55 10.74
CA SER A 34 -5.08 -5.78 10.35
C SER A 34 -4.88 -6.91 11.33
N SER A 35 -3.81 -6.91 12.13
CA SER A 35 -3.57 -7.82 13.26
C SER A 35 -4.72 -7.87 14.27
N PHE A 36 -5.50 -6.79 14.43
CA PHE A 36 -6.70 -6.79 15.28
C PHE A 36 -7.87 -7.61 14.72
N THR A 37 -7.87 -7.86 13.41
CA THR A 37 -8.84 -8.73 12.73
C THR A 37 -8.25 -10.12 12.50
N TYR A 38 -7.00 -10.17 12.03
CA TYR A 38 -6.26 -11.36 11.62
C TYR A 38 -4.98 -11.46 12.46
N PRO A 39 -4.99 -12.19 13.60
CA PRO A 39 -3.86 -12.21 14.52
C PRO A 39 -2.51 -12.63 13.92
N GLY A 40 -2.51 -13.32 12.78
CA GLY A 40 -1.29 -13.70 12.06
C GLY A 40 -0.71 -12.60 11.14
N ALA A 41 -1.43 -11.50 10.91
CA ALA A 41 -1.01 -10.38 10.05
C ALA A 41 0.06 -9.49 10.72
N GLU A 42 1.18 -10.11 11.06
CA GLU A 42 2.32 -9.54 11.81
C GLU A 42 3.56 -9.35 10.93
N HIS A 43 3.47 -9.68 9.63
CA HIS A 43 4.58 -9.50 8.71
C HIS A 43 4.87 -8.02 8.44
N THR A 44 6.13 -7.77 8.10
CA THR A 44 6.71 -6.42 8.01
C THR A 44 7.02 -6.06 6.57
N ARG A 45 7.14 -4.76 6.30
CA ARG A 45 7.56 -4.25 4.98
C ARG A 45 8.92 -4.79 4.56
N PHE A 46 9.82 -5.01 5.52
CA PHE A 46 11.13 -5.66 5.28
C PHE A 46 10.99 -7.01 4.55
N ALA A 47 10.07 -7.87 5.00
CA ALA A 47 9.91 -9.20 4.42
C ALA A 47 9.22 -9.14 3.05
N HIS A 48 8.32 -8.17 2.86
CA HIS A 48 7.67 -7.88 1.59
C HIS A 48 8.69 -7.38 0.55
N SER A 49 9.49 -6.35 0.86
CA SER A 49 10.50 -5.82 -0.06
C SER A 49 11.48 -6.90 -0.54
N ILE A 50 11.96 -7.77 0.36
CA ILE A 50 12.81 -8.92 0.00
C ILE A 50 12.09 -9.91 -0.93
N GLY A 51 10.81 -10.16 -0.66
CA GLY A 51 9.97 -11.02 -1.49
C GLY A 51 9.76 -10.47 -2.90
N VAL A 52 9.47 -9.17 -3.01
CA VAL A 52 9.35 -8.46 -4.28
C VAL A 52 10.65 -8.55 -5.07
N THR A 53 11.80 -8.26 -4.46
CA THR A 53 13.11 -8.41 -5.13
C THR A 53 13.35 -9.82 -5.65
N HIS A 54 13.00 -10.84 -4.86
CA HIS A 54 13.10 -12.23 -5.29
C HIS A 54 12.20 -12.55 -6.49
N LEU A 55 10.95 -12.07 -6.48
CA LEU A 55 10.02 -12.26 -7.59
C LEU A 55 10.49 -11.55 -8.85
N VAL A 56 10.98 -10.31 -8.74
CA VAL A 56 11.56 -9.57 -9.87
C VAL A 56 12.72 -10.35 -10.48
N LYS A 57 13.62 -10.92 -9.67
CA LYS A 57 14.71 -11.79 -10.16
C LYS A 57 14.17 -12.94 -11.00
N ARG A 58 13.15 -13.65 -10.50
CA ARG A 58 12.50 -14.77 -11.20
C ARG A 58 11.77 -14.34 -12.46
N PHE A 59 11.14 -13.16 -12.46
CA PHE A 59 10.46 -12.62 -13.64
C PHE A 59 11.46 -12.29 -14.74
N ILE A 60 12.58 -11.64 -14.40
CA ILE A 60 13.68 -11.37 -15.34
C ILE A 60 14.23 -12.68 -15.90
N ASP A 61 14.55 -13.65 -15.04
CA ASP A 61 15.11 -14.94 -15.45
C ASP A 61 14.15 -15.68 -16.40
N LYS A 62 12.86 -15.64 -16.08
CA LYS A 62 11.82 -16.22 -16.94
C LYS A 62 11.79 -15.55 -18.30
N ILE A 63 11.69 -14.23 -18.37
CA ILE A 63 11.62 -13.49 -19.64
C ILE A 63 12.90 -13.74 -20.46
N CYS A 64 14.06 -13.75 -19.83
CA CYS A 64 15.33 -14.04 -20.48
C CYS A 64 15.47 -15.49 -20.99
N SER A 65 14.68 -16.42 -20.45
CA SER A 65 14.66 -17.82 -20.88
C SER A 65 13.79 -18.09 -22.12
N LEU A 66 12.93 -17.13 -22.50
CA LEU A 66 12.08 -17.23 -23.68
C LEU A 66 12.97 -17.20 -24.94
N LYS A 67 12.69 -18.08 -25.89
CA LYS A 67 13.56 -18.31 -27.08
C LYS A 67 13.05 -17.63 -28.34
N GLU A 68 11.81 -17.17 -28.32
CA GLU A 68 11.15 -16.53 -29.44
C GLU A 68 11.77 -15.13 -29.69
N GLU A 69 12.08 -14.83 -30.96
CA GLU A 69 12.85 -13.64 -31.35
C GLU A 69 12.21 -12.33 -30.84
N GLN A 70 10.88 -12.27 -30.79
CA GLN A 70 10.14 -11.09 -30.31
C GLN A 70 10.46 -10.70 -28.86
N TYR A 71 10.92 -11.64 -28.04
CA TYR A 71 11.28 -11.38 -26.64
C TYR A 71 12.72 -10.92 -26.46
N ARG A 72 13.59 -11.11 -27.48
CA ARG A 72 15.03 -10.86 -27.37
C ARG A 72 15.35 -9.42 -26.98
N LYS A 73 14.68 -8.43 -27.60
CA LYS A 73 14.89 -7.01 -27.27
C LYS A 73 14.62 -6.70 -25.79
N TYR A 74 13.56 -7.27 -25.22
CA TYR A 74 13.21 -7.08 -23.82
C TYR A 74 14.15 -7.85 -22.90
N ALA A 75 14.56 -9.06 -23.28
CA ALA A 75 15.53 -9.84 -22.52
C ALA A 75 16.88 -9.12 -22.44
N ASP A 76 17.37 -8.55 -23.53
CA ASP A 76 18.63 -7.81 -23.54
C ASP A 76 18.54 -6.51 -22.72
N GLU A 77 17.43 -5.79 -22.83
CA GLU A 77 17.13 -4.63 -21.99
C GLU A 77 17.10 -4.98 -20.48
N LEU A 78 16.36 -6.03 -20.10
CA LEU A 78 16.25 -6.46 -18.70
C LEU A 78 17.56 -7.01 -18.13
N LYS A 79 18.41 -7.62 -18.96
CA LYS A 79 19.78 -8.02 -18.55
C LYS A 79 20.61 -6.80 -18.23
N ASN A 80 20.55 -5.76 -19.07
CA ASN A 80 21.32 -4.53 -18.87
C ASN A 80 20.89 -3.79 -17.60
N TYR A 81 19.58 -3.73 -17.33
CA TYR A 81 19.02 -3.06 -16.15
C TYR A 81 18.82 -3.98 -14.94
N ARG A 82 19.33 -5.23 -14.96
CA ARG A 82 19.02 -6.22 -13.92
C ARG A 82 19.32 -5.71 -12.51
N GLN A 83 20.53 -5.23 -12.28
CA GLN A 83 20.96 -4.78 -10.95
C GLN A 83 20.19 -3.53 -10.50
N LEU A 84 19.94 -2.60 -11.42
CA LEU A 84 19.14 -1.40 -11.18
C LEU A 84 17.70 -1.76 -10.79
N LEU A 85 17.07 -2.68 -11.52
CA LEU A 85 15.69 -3.09 -11.28
C LEU A 85 15.55 -3.88 -9.97
N LEU A 86 16.50 -4.76 -9.64
CA LEU A 86 16.51 -5.45 -8.34
C LEU A 86 16.69 -4.47 -7.17
N THR A 87 17.51 -3.43 -7.37
CA THR A 87 17.71 -2.35 -6.40
C THR A 87 16.43 -1.54 -6.20
N ALA A 88 15.78 -1.11 -7.29
CA ALA A 88 14.50 -0.41 -7.23
C ALA A 88 13.41 -1.28 -6.59
N ALA A 89 13.36 -2.58 -6.90
CA ALA A 89 12.43 -3.52 -6.29
C ALA A 89 12.65 -3.68 -4.79
N LEU A 90 13.90 -3.69 -4.32
CA LEU A 90 14.20 -3.73 -2.89
C LEU A 90 13.76 -2.44 -2.19
N LEU A 91 13.93 -1.29 -2.83
CA LEU A 91 13.74 0.02 -2.22
C LEU A 91 12.36 0.66 -2.46
N HIS A 92 11.48 0.04 -3.25
CA HIS A 92 10.19 0.63 -3.66
C HIS A 92 9.35 1.14 -2.47
N ASP A 93 9.40 0.39 -1.36
CA ASP A 93 8.60 0.60 -0.16
C ASP A 93 9.36 1.30 0.99
N ILE A 94 10.60 1.74 0.77
CA ILE A 94 11.49 2.25 1.85
C ILE A 94 11.00 3.56 2.48
N GLY A 95 10.20 4.34 1.75
CA GLY A 95 9.58 5.58 2.20
C GLY A 95 8.30 5.40 3.00
N HIS A 96 7.88 4.17 3.31
CA HIS A 96 6.73 3.95 4.18
C HIS A 96 7.06 4.20 5.65
N GLY A 97 6.18 4.96 6.32
CA GLY A 97 6.20 5.21 7.76
C GLY A 97 5.19 4.34 8.51
N PRO A 98 5.12 4.44 9.84
CA PRO A 98 4.15 3.70 10.64
C PRO A 98 2.73 4.07 10.29
N PHE A 99 1.85 3.07 10.20
CA PHE A 99 0.45 3.24 9.81
C PHE A 99 0.28 4.14 8.56
N SER A 100 1.17 4.00 7.56
CA SER A 100 1.50 5.03 6.56
C SER A 100 0.31 5.86 6.08
N HIS A 101 -0.79 5.21 5.69
CA HIS A 101 -2.01 5.89 5.23
C HIS A 101 -2.60 6.93 6.20
N ALA A 102 -2.57 6.67 7.50
CA ALA A 102 -3.01 7.61 8.52
C ALA A 102 -2.03 8.79 8.65
N LEU A 103 -0.73 8.50 8.61
CA LEU A 103 0.30 9.54 8.66
C LEU A 103 0.29 10.42 7.40
N GLU A 104 0.17 9.83 6.21
CA GLU A 104 0.08 10.54 4.93
C GLU A 104 -1.14 11.46 4.89
N LYS A 105 -2.30 10.96 5.31
CA LYS A 105 -3.52 11.76 5.36
C LYS A 105 -3.41 12.92 6.35
N SER A 106 -2.76 12.67 7.49
CA SER A 106 -2.55 13.63 8.56
C SER A 106 -1.54 14.73 8.18
N THR A 107 -0.46 14.36 7.51
CA THR A 107 0.66 15.26 7.16
C THR A 107 0.57 15.84 5.76
N GLY A 108 -0.19 15.22 4.86
CA GLY A 108 -0.28 15.56 3.44
C GLY A 108 0.91 15.11 2.59
N ILE A 109 1.88 14.39 3.17
CA ILE A 109 3.11 13.98 2.49
C ILE A 109 3.04 12.49 2.17
N LYS A 110 3.21 12.12 0.89
CA LYS A 110 3.18 10.73 0.42
C LYS A 110 4.49 10.00 0.70
N HIS A 111 4.41 8.68 0.93
CA HIS A 111 5.54 7.78 1.09
C HIS A 111 6.50 7.81 -0.11
N GLU A 112 5.99 7.97 -1.34
CA GLU A 112 6.83 8.07 -2.55
C GLU A 112 7.84 9.22 -2.46
N LEU A 113 7.46 10.35 -1.86
CA LEU A 113 8.39 11.49 -1.65
C LEU A 113 9.49 11.11 -0.67
N TRP A 114 9.15 10.42 0.42
CA TRP A 114 10.14 9.90 1.36
C TRP A 114 11.06 8.85 0.71
N THR A 115 10.53 7.98 -0.15
CA THR A 115 11.34 7.00 -0.90
C THR A 115 12.41 7.73 -1.71
N ILE A 116 12.03 8.81 -2.42
CA ILE A 116 12.97 9.60 -3.23
C ILE A 116 14.02 10.28 -2.34
N GLU A 117 13.60 10.91 -1.24
CA GLU A 117 14.53 11.56 -0.30
C GLU A 117 15.50 10.56 0.34
N ILE A 118 15.04 9.34 0.65
CA ILE A 118 15.90 8.27 1.17
C ILE A 118 16.91 7.81 0.12
N VAL A 119 16.47 7.63 -1.13
CA VAL A 119 17.32 7.14 -2.22
C VAL A 119 18.34 8.19 -2.65
N ARG A 120 17.94 9.47 -2.76
CA ARG A 120 18.77 10.56 -3.29
C ARG A 120 19.50 11.37 -2.22
N GLY A 121 19.02 11.36 -0.98
CA GLY A 121 19.55 12.15 0.13
C GLY A 121 20.84 11.60 0.72
N ASP A 122 21.29 12.24 1.81
CA ASP A 122 22.46 11.83 2.58
C ASP A 122 22.10 10.65 3.51
N THR A 123 22.15 9.44 2.96
CA THR A 123 21.74 8.19 3.61
C THR A 123 22.78 7.07 3.41
N GLU A 124 22.70 6.02 4.23
CA GLU A 124 23.53 4.83 4.01
C GLU A 124 23.14 4.14 2.69
N ILE A 125 21.85 4.15 2.34
CA ILE A 125 21.34 3.69 1.05
C ILE A 125 22.06 4.40 -0.10
N ASN A 126 22.05 5.73 -0.13
CA ASN A 126 22.70 6.49 -1.20
C ASN A 126 24.21 6.20 -1.27
N SER A 127 24.86 6.09 -0.11
CA SER A 127 26.28 5.73 -0.02
C SER A 127 26.57 4.36 -0.64
N VAL A 128 25.71 3.36 -0.39
CA VAL A 128 25.82 2.02 -1.01
C VAL A 128 25.57 2.08 -2.51
N LEU A 129 24.56 2.83 -2.98
CA LEU A 129 24.29 3.00 -4.41
C LEU A 129 25.51 3.59 -5.14
N GLN A 130 26.09 4.66 -4.60
CA GLN A 130 27.30 5.29 -5.15
C GLN A 130 28.49 4.33 -5.18
N LYS A 131 28.72 3.58 -4.09
CA LYS A 131 29.80 2.57 -4.00
C LYS A 131 29.70 1.52 -5.12
N HIS A 132 28.49 1.08 -5.44
CA HIS A 132 28.23 0.09 -6.49
C HIS A 132 27.98 0.71 -7.87
N LYS A 133 28.15 2.03 -8.03
CA LYS A 133 27.97 2.78 -9.28
C LYS A 133 26.56 2.65 -9.87
N ILE A 134 25.55 2.53 -9.01
CA ILE A 134 24.14 2.62 -9.40
C ILE A 134 23.71 4.08 -9.21
N ASP A 135 23.17 4.70 -10.26
CA ASP A 135 22.67 6.08 -10.16
C ASP A 135 21.39 6.11 -9.31
N PRO A 136 21.37 6.83 -8.17
CA PRO A 136 20.17 7.00 -7.36
C PRO A 136 18.99 7.62 -8.12
N ASN A 137 19.26 8.43 -9.16
CA ASN A 137 18.21 9.02 -9.98
C ASN A 137 17.49 7.97 -10.82
N GLU A 138 18.21 7.05 -11.45
CA GLU A 138 17.59 5.97 -12.22
C GLU A 138 16.77 5.04 -11.32
N VAL A 139 17.23 4.76 -10.08
CA VAL A 139 16.47 3.99 -9.10
C VAL A 139 15.14 4.70 -8.78
N ALA A 140 15.20 6.00 -8.49
CA ALA A 140 14.02 6.80 -8.22
C ALA A 140 13.09 6.87 -9.45
N GLU A 141 13.62 6.99 -10.67
CA GLU A 141 12.84 7.03 -11.91
C GLU A 141 12.08 5.73 -12.17
N ILE A 142 12.65 4.56 -11.82
CA ILE A 142 11.92 3.28 -11.91
C ILE A 142 10.75 3.28 -10.93
N ILE A 143 10.99 3.65 -9.67
CA ILE A 143 9.96 3.67 -8.62
C ILE A 143 8.85 4.67 -8.97
N GLN A 144 9.22 5.86 -9.48
CA GLN A 144 8.31 6.90 -9.94
C GLN A 144 7.68 6.62 -11.31
N ARG A 145 8.04 5.51 -11.97
CA ARG A 145 7.50 5.09 -13.29
C ARG A 145 7.86 6.06 -14.44
N THR A 146 8.87 6.90 -14.26
CA THR A 146 9.34 7.89 -15.25
C THR A 146 10.52 7.39 -16.09
N HIS A 147 11.14 6.27 -15.71
CA HIS A 147 12.30 5.71 -16.40
C HIS A 147 11.99 5.39 -17.88
N PRO A 148 12.97 5.55 -18.81
CA PRO A 148 12.77 5.26 -20.23
C PRO A 148 12.49 3.78 -20.53
N SER A 149 13.10 2.87 -19.77
CA SER A 149 12.86 1.43 -19.91
C SER A 149 11.46 1.05 -19.40
N LYS A 150 10.52 0.87 -20.34
CA LYS A 150 9.15 0.45 -20.00
C LYS A 150 9.09 -1.00 -19.51
N ALA A 151 9.94 -1.89 -20.04
CA ALA A 151 10.03 -3.25 -19.54
C ALA A 151 10.38 -3.27 -18.05
N ALA A 152 11.42 -2.54 -17.63
CA ALA A 152 11.85 -2.49 -16.24
C ALA A 152 10.74 -1.96 -15.31
N VAL A 153 10.12 -0.83 -15.67
CA VAL A 153 9.03 -0.23 -14.87
C VAL A 153 7.86 -1.20 -14.70
N LYS A 154 7.45 -1.91 -15.75
CA LYS A 154 6.25 -2.78 -15.74
C LYS A 154 6.39 -4.05 -14.91
N LEU A 155 7.61 -4.54 -14.71
CA LEU A 155 7.88 -5.69 -13.83
C LEU A 155 7.63 -5.34 -12.36
N LEU A 156 7.85 -4.09 -11.97
CA LEU A 156 7.65 -3.60 -10.61
C LEU A 156 6.29 -2.90 -10.42
N SER A 157 5.75 -2.29 -11.46
CA SER A 157 4.49 -1.54 -11.42
C SER A 157 3.62 -1.80 -12.66
N SER A 158 2.59 -2.62 -12.53
CA SER A 158 1.56 -2.92 -13.53
C SER A 158 0.34 -3.60 -12.88
N GLN A 159 -0.61 -4.15 -13.65
CA GLN A 159 -1.67 -4.98 -13.05
C GLN A 159 -1.17 -6.39 -12.65
N LEU A 160 -0.02 -6.81 -13.17
CA LEU A 160 0.59 -8.11 -12.97
C LEU A 160 2.08 -7.94 -12.61
N ASP A 161 2.36 -7.10 -11.63
CA ASP A 161 3.72 -6.83 -11.16
C ASP A 161 4.15 -7.74 -9.99
N ALA A 162 5.44 -7.71 -9.69
CA ALA A 162 6.02 -8.47 -8.59
C ALA A 162 5.56 -7.99 -7.21
N ASP A 163 5.25 -6.70 -7.05
CA ASP A 163 4.73 -6.12 -5.81
C ASP A 163 3.39 -6.77 -5.43
N ARG A 164 2.40 -6.71 -6.33
CA ARG A 164 1.08 -7.30 -6.14
C ARG A 164 1.12 -8.80 -5.96
N VAL A 165 1.97 -9.49 -6.73
CA VAL A 165 2.13 -10.93 -6.59
C VAL A 165 2.70 -11.30 -5.22
N ASP A 166 3.68 -10.55 -4.68
CA ASP A 166 4.20 -10.81 -3.33
C ASP A 166 3.14 -10.54 -2.27
N TYR A 167 2.58 -9.33 -2.22
CA TYR A 167 1.70 -8.97 -1.11
C TYR A 167 0.44 -9.83 -1.12
N LEU A 168 -0.16 -10.17 -2.27
CA LEU A 168 -1.37 -11.00 -2.28
C LEU A 168 -1.11 -12.38 -1.65
N LEU A 169 -0.03 -13.05 -2.08
CA LEU A 169 0.32 -14.37 -1.56
C LEU A 169 0.77 -14.30 -0.10
N ARG A 170 1.54 -13.28 0.26
CA ARG A 170 2.06 -13.09 1.62
C ARG A 170 0.94 -12.72 2.58
N ASP A 171 0.10 -11.77 2.24
CA ASP A 171 -1.02 -11.32 3.04
C ASP A 171 -2.02 -12.47 3.23
N ALA A 172 -2.34 -13.22 2.17
CA ALA A 172 -3.18 -14.41 2.27
C ALA A 172 -2.59 -15.45 3.24
N LYS A 173 -1.29 -15.73 3.13
CA LYS A 173 -0.59 -16.66 4.00
C LYS A 173 -0.60 -16.20 5.47
N MET A 174 -0.27 -14.94 5.72
CA MET A 174 -0.11 -14.40 7.08
C MET A 174 -1.45 -14.17 7.77
N THR A 175 -2.49 -13.80 7.03
CA THR A 175 -3.86 -13.66 7.56
C THR A 175 -4.58 -14.99 7.73
N GLY A 176 -4.15 -16.05 7.04
CA GLY A 176 -4.87 -17.33 6.94
C GLY A 176 -6.05 -17.29 5.95
N ALA A 177 -6.16 -16.22 5.16
CA ALA A 177 -7.18 -16.04 4.14
C ALA A 177 -6.90 -16.91 2.90
N GLY A 178 -7.26 -18.20 2.96
CA GLY A 178 -6.98 -19.17 1.88
C GLY A 178 -7.52 -18.81 0.49
N TYR A 179 -8.55 -17.95 0.41
CA TYR A 179 -9.12 -17.45 -0.84
C TYR A 179 -8.22 -16.45 -1.58
N GLY A 180 -7.13 -15.97 -0.95
CA GLY A 180 -6.16 -15.07 -1.57
C GLY A 180 -4.96 -15.77 -2.22
N SER A 181 -4.94 -17.10 -2.26
CA SER A 181 -3.83 -17.88 -2.83
C SER A 181 -4.06 -18.22 -4.30
N PHE A 182 -2.99 -18.22 -5.09
CA PHE A 182 -2.95 -18.70 -6.48
C PHE A 182 -1.62 -19.39 -6.78
N ASP A 183 -1.53 -20.15 -7.88
CA ASP A 183 -0.30 -20.88 -8.25
C ASP A 183 0.76 -19.95 -8.83
N LEU A 184 1.68 -19.53 -7.95
CA LEU A 184 2.81 -18.69 -8.32
C LEU A 184 3.73 -19.34 -9.37
N GLU A 185 4.03 -20.62 -9.24
CA GLU A 185 4.99 -21.31 -10.11
C GLU A 185 4.43 -21.38 -11.53
N TRP A 186 3.13 -21.65 -11.65
CA TRP A 186 2.46 -21.62 -12.93
C TRP A 186 2.35 -20.20 -13.51
N LEU A 187 2.03 -19.18 -12.70
CA LEU A 187 2.00 -17.77 -13.12
C LEU A 187 3.36 -17.36 -13.73
N ILE A 188 4.46 -17.66 -13.03
CA ILE A 188 5.81 -17.39 -13.55
C ILE A 188 6.06 -18.19 -14.82
N ASN A 189 5.68 -19.47 -14.88
CA ASN A 189 5.92 -20.29 -16.06
C ASN A 189 5.23 -19.75 -17.34
N VAL A 190 4.08 -19.11 -17.20
CA VAL A 190 3.33 -18.54 -18.32
C VAL A 190 3.54 -17.03 -18.49
N LEU A 191 4.41 -16.39 -17.68
CA LEU A 191 4.77 -14.98 -17.80
C LEU A 191 5.36 -14.65 -19.18
N ARG A 192 4.90 -13.55 -19.77
CA ARG A 192 5.32 -13.00 -21.05
C ARG A 192 5.47 -11.48 -20.95
N ILE A 193 6.16 -10.91 -21.93
CA ILE A 193 6.26 -9.47 -22.14
C ILE A 193 6.06 -9.18 -23.62
N GLY A 194 5.32 -8.13 -23.96
CA GLY A 194 5.03 -7.82 -25.35
C GLY A 194 4.50 -6.40 -25.50
N GLU A 195 3.94 -6.11 -26.66
CA GLU A 195 3.36 -4.81 -26.96
C GLU A 195 1.84 -4.88 -27.11
N HIS A 196 1.16 -3.89 -26.55
CA HIS A 196 -0.27 -3.67 -26.74
C HIS A 196 -0.48 -2.17 -26.99
N ASN A 197 -1.10 -1.82 -28.12
CA ASN A 197 -1.28 -0.43 -28.56
C ASN A 197 0.02 0.40 -28.59
N GLY A 198 1.15 -0.23 -28.93
CA GLY A 198 2.46 0.43 -29.00
C GLY A 198 3.13 0.66 -27.64
N VAL A 199 2.55 0.14 -26.55
CA VAL A 199 3.11 0.22 -25.19
C VAL A 199 3.59 -1.15 -24.75
N VAL A 200 4.77 -1.21 -24.13
CA VAL A 200 5.32 -2.44 -23.56
C VAL A 200 4.55 -2.81 -22.30
N GLU A 201 4.15 -4.08 -22.21
CA GLU A 201 3.34 -4.61 -21.12
C GLU A 201 3.80 -5.99 -20.69
N VAL A 202 3.71 -6.26 -19.39
CA VAL A 202 3.85 -7.60 -18.81
C VAL A 202 2.48 -8.28 -18.87
N GLY A 203 2.47 -9.56 -19.20
CA GLY A 203 1.25 -10.34 -19.31
C GLY A 203 1.56 -11.83 -19.24
N LEU A 204 0.61 -12.64 -19.68
CA LEU A 204 0.71 -14.10 -19.62
C LEU A 204 0.52 -14.71 -21.01
N ASP A 205 0.87 -15.98 -21.17
CA ASP A 205 0.66 -16.72 -22.41
C ASP A 205 -0.84 -16.89 -22.71
N LEU A 206 -1.30 -16.56 -23.92
CA LEU A 206 -2.72 -16.59 -24.28
C LEU A 206 -3.35 -17.97 -24.18
N ASN A 207 -2.61 -19.03 -24.49
CA ASN A 207 -3.17 -20.39 -24.55
C ASN A 207 -3.07 -21.12 -23.20
N LYS A 208 -2.23 -20.64 -22.29
CA LYS A 208 -1.91 -21.34 -21.03
C LYS A 208 -2.19 -20.51 -19.77
N GLY A 209 -2.28 -19.19 -19.92
CA GLY A 209 -2.30 -18.24 -18.82
C GLY A 209 -3.69 -17.80 -18.37
N SER A 210 -4.77 -18.09 -19.12
CA SER A 210 -6.12 -17.57 -18.81
C SER A 210 -6.59 -17.98 -17.41
N SER A 211 -6.53 -19.27 -17.05
CA SER A 211 -7.01 -19.76 -15.76
C SER A 211 -6.24 -19.18 -14.57
N ILE A 212 -4.92 -19.03 -14.68
CA ILE A 212 -4.13 -18.43 -13.59
C ILE A 212 -4.30 -16.92 -13.51
N ALA A 213 -4.57 -16.27 -14.64
CA ALA A 213 -4.97 -14.87 -14.65
C ALA A 213 -6.31 -14.69 -13.93
N GLU A 214 -7.27 -15.58 -14.17
CA GLU A 214 -8.56 -15.61 -13.46
C GLU A 214 -8.36 -15.81 -11.96
N ASP A 215 -7.59 -16.82 -11.56
CA ASP A 215 -7.28 -17.09 -10.15
C ASP A 215 -6.60 -15.90 -9.47
N PHE A 216 -5.64 -15.26 -10.14
CA PHE A 216 -4.96 -14.06 -9.64
C PHE A 216 -5.95 -12.90 -9.40
N VAL A 217 -6.83 -12.63 -10.37
CA VAL A 217 -7.84 -11.56 -10.24
C VAL A 217 -8.86 -11.90 -9.15
N MET A 218 -9.29 -13.15 -9.06
CA MET A 218 -10.24 -13.59 -8.01
C MET A 218 -9.61 -13.51 -6.62
N ALA A 219 -8.38 -13.97 -6.46
CA ALA A 219 -7.63 -13.85 -5.22
C ALA A 219 -7.52 -12.39 -4.78
N ARG A 220 -7.17 -11.50 -5.72
CA ARG A 220 -7.14 -10.04 -5.50
C ARG A 220 -8.51 -9.51 -5.07
N TYR A 221 -9.59 -9.83 -5.79
CA TYR A 221 -10.95 -9.41 -5.42
C TYR A 221 -11.31 -9.82 -3.98
N TYR A 222 -11.06 -11.07 -3.60
CA TYR A 222 -11.39 -11.55 -2.26
C TYR A 222 -10.52 -10.92 -1.18
N MET A 223 -9.23 -10.71 -1.43
CA MET A 223 -8.33 -10.03 -0.49
C MET A 223 -8.78 -8.60 -0.22
N TYR A 224 -9.15 -7.83 -1.26
CA TYR A 224 -9.70 -6.49 -1.07
C TYR A 224 -10.99 -6.52 -0.27
N LYS A 225 -11.94 -7.38 -0.66
CA LYS A 225 -13.26 -7.44 -0.02
C LYS A 225 -13.20 -7.86 1.45
N HIS A 226 -12.39 -8.87 1.74
CA HIS A 226 -12.43 -9.54 3.03
C HIS A 226 -11.32 -9.10 3.97
N VAL A 227 -10.11 -8.81 3.49
CA VAL A 227 -8.96 -8.42 4.32
C VAL A 227 -8.81 -6.90 4.37
N TYR A 228 -8.53 -6.26 3.22
CA TYR A 228 -8.19 -4.83 3.19
C TYR A 228 -9.38 -3.93 3.56
N PHE A 229 -10.60 -4.30 3.13
CA PHE A 229 -11.84 -3.61 3.50
C PHE A 229 -12.58 -4.26 4.67
N HIS A 230 -11.91 -5.07 5.49
CA HIS A 230 -12.53 -5.62 6.69
C HIS A 230 -12.94 -4.50 7.65
N LYS A 231 -14.23 -4.44 8.02
CA LYS A 231 -14.80 -3.36 8.83
C LYS A 231 -14.06 -3.10 10.15
N THR A 232 -13.54 -4.14 10.79
CA THR A 232 -12.78 -4.00 12.05
C THR A 232 -11.41 -3.35 11.82
N THR A 233 -10.70 -3.73 10.75
CA THR A 233 -9.44 -3.09 10.35
C THR A 233 -9.67 -1.64 10.00
N ARG A 234 -10.68 -1.37 9.16
CA ARG A 234 -11.07 -0.01 8.76
C ARG A 234 -11.44 0.86 9.95
N SER A 235 -12.20 0.32 10.91
CA SER A 235 -12.52 1.06 12.13
C SER A 235 -11.29 1.40 12.97
N ALA A 236 -10.28 0.52 13.05
CA ALA A 236 -9.04 0.81 13.77
C ALA A 236 -8.23 1.91 13.06
N GLU A 237 -8.12 1.84 11.73
CA GLU A 237 -7.46 2.86 10.90
C GLU A 237 -8.12 4.24 11.05
N LEU A 238 -9.46 4.29 11.05
CA LEU A 238 -10.21 5.51 11.29
C LEU A 238 -9.93 6.10 12.68
N ILE A 239 -9.85 5.28 13.73
CA ILE A 239 -9.51 5.77 15.07
C ILE A 239 -8.09 6.35 15.08
N VAL A 240 -7.12 5.69 14.46
CA VAL A 240 -5.74 6.20 14.37
C VAL A 240 -5.68 7.53 13.61
N ASP A 241 -6.42 7.68 12.52
CA ASP A 241 -6.58 8.95 11.80
C ASP A 241 -7.10 10.07 12.71
N LYS A 242 -8.11 9.77 13.56
CA LYS A 242 -8.63 10.74 14.54
C LYS A 242 -7.63 11.07 15.65
N ILE A 243 -6.88 10.09 16.12
CA ILE A 243 -5.82 10.29 17.14
C ILE A 243 -4.76 11.24 16.59
N PHE A 244 -4.21 10.96 15.40
CA PHE A 244 -3.20 11.84 14.80
C PHE A 244 -3.75 13.24 14.54
N THR A 245 -4.97 13.34 13.99
CA THR A 245 -5.63 14.63 13.76
C THR A 245 -5.68 15.45 15.05
N ARG A 246 -6.20 14.86 16.15
CA ARG A 246 -6.32 15.56 17.43
C ARG A 246 -4.96 15.92 18.04
N ALA A 247 -4.00 15.01 17.98
CA ALA A 247 -2.65 15.26 18.51
C ALA A 247 -1.96 16.43 17.80
N MET A 248 -2.09 16.51 16.47
CA MET A 248 -1.53 17.61 15.68
C MET A 248 -2.24 18.95 15.92
N GLU A 249 -3.56 18.94 16.13
CA GLU A 249 -4.31 20.15 16.50
C GLU A 249 -3.84 20.69 17.85
N LEU A 250 -3.75 19.84 18.86
CA LEU A 250 -3.27 20.21 20.20
C LEU A 250 -1.83 20.77 20.15
N PHE A 251 -0.96 20.17 19.33
CA PHE A 251 0.40 20.66 19.14
C PHE A 251 0.44 22.06 18.51
N ARG A 252 -0.46 22.36 17.55
CA ARG A 252 -0.53 23.66 16.86
C ARG A 252 -1.23 24.75 17.65
N GLU A 253 -2.25 24.41 18.43
CA GLU A 253 -3.07 25.36 19.18
C GLU A 253 -2.31 26.00 20.36
N GLY A 254 -1.16 25.43 20.76
CA GLY A 254 -0.28 26.00 21.79
C GLY A 254 -0.93 26.06 23.19
N GLY A 255 -1.98 25.25 23.40
CA GLY A 255 -2.71 25.15 24.66
C GLY A 255 -1.96 24.30 25.68
N GLU A 256 -2.54 23.17 26.11
CA GLU A 256 -1.80 22.24 26.97
C GLU A 256 -0.64 21.59 26.19
N PRO A 257 0.58 21.55 26.75
CA PRO A 257 1.71 20.93 26.10
C PRO A 257 1.45 19.43 25.86
N ILE A 258 1.39 19.04 24.59
CA ILE A 258 1.39 17.65 24.17
C ILE A 258 2.81 17.26 23.75
N ASP A 259 3.29 16.16 24.31
CA ASP A 259 4.49 15.50 23.83
C ASP A 259 4.15 14.69 22.57
N ILE A 260 4.90 14.87 21.49
CA ILE A 260 4.74 14.16 20.22
C ILE A 260 6.09 13.60 19.77
N PRO A 261 6.13 12.51 18.96
CA PRO A 261 7.39 11.98 18.46
C PRO A 261 8.19 13.04 17.70
N ASP A 262 9.50 13.11 17.92
CA ASP A 262 10.42 14.04 17.22
C ASP A 262 10.26 13.99 15.70
N GLY A 263 10.10 12.78 15.15
CA GLY A 263 9.82 12.58 13.73
C GLY A 263 8.53 13.24 13.28
N LEU A 264 7.45 13.14 14.06
CA LEU A 264 6.18 13.79 13.72
C LEU A 264 6.30 15.31 13.84
N ALA A 265 6.97 15.81 14.88
CA ALA A 265 7.23 17.25 15.04
C ALA A 265 8.01 17.80 13.83
N ALA A 266 9.11 17.13 13.46
CA ALA A 266 9.93 17.52 12.31
C ALA A 266 9.13 17.56 11.00
N ILE A 267 8.23 16.60 10.78
CA ILE A 267 7.34 16.60 9.59
C ILE A 267 6.40 17.81 9.61
N LEU A 268 5.81 18.13 10.76
CA LEU A 268 4.88 19.25 10.88
C LEU A 268 5.58 20.61 10.70
N GLU A 269 6.85 20.70 11.08
CA GLU A 269 7.66 21.92 11.03
C GLU A 269 8.46 22.07 9.73
N CYS A 270 8.55 21.03 8.89
CA CYS A 270 9.41 21.05 7.71
C CYS A 270 8.99 22.06 6.64
N ASN A 271 7.77 22.62 6.69
CA ASN A 271 7.25 23.63 5.75
C ASN A 271 7.48 23.25 4.26
N GLY A 272 7.33 21.97 3.92
CA GLY A 272 7.54 21.42 2.57
C GLY A 272 8.99 21.08 2.21
N GLN A 273 9.96 21.36 3.09
CA GLN A 273 11.36 20.96 2.93
C GLN A 273 11.60 19.60 3.59
N ILE A 274 11.01 18.55 2.99
CA ILE A 274 10.95 17.18 3.51
C ILE A 274 12.35 16.65 3.91
N GLY A 275 13.37 16.90 3.09
CA GLY A 275 14.75 16.47 3.38
C GLY A 275 15.31 16.96 4.72
N LYS A 276 14.84 18.09 5.26
CA LYS A 276 15.25 18.57 6.60
C LYS A 276 14.73 17.72 7.75
N ALA A 277 13.61 17.03 7.52
CA ALA A 277 12.98 16.15 8.50
C ALA A 277 13.36 14.68 8.28
N LEU A 278 14.21 14.37 7.29
CA LEU A 278 14.52 13.00 6.89
C LEU A 278 15.03 12.17 8.06
N ASN A 279 16.09 12.60 8.74
CA ASN A 279 16.67 11.81 9.84
C ASN A 279 15.68 11.52 10.97
N GLN A 280 14.84 12.50 11.33
CA GLN A 280 13.82 12.32 12.37
C GLN A 280 12.66 11.44 11.86
N TYR A 281 12.29 11.55 10.59
CA TYR A 281 11.33 10.67 9.94
C TYR A 281 11.78 9.20 9.97
N LEU A 282 13.08 8.94 9.74
CA LEU A 282 13.65 7.59 9.80
C LEU A 282 13.60 6.99 11.23
N GLU A 283 13.28 7.75 12.27
CA GLU A 283 13.07 7.21 13.63
C GLU A 283 11.61 6.81 13.90
N LEU A 284 10.68 7.17 13.01
CA LEU A 284 9.29 6.79 13.15
C LEU A 284 9.07 5.34 12.75
N THR A 285 8.61 4.55 13.72
CA THR A 285 8.22 3.14 13.55
C THR A 285 6.91 2.87 14.27
N ASP A 286 6.33 1.68 14.06
CA ASP A 286 5.08 1.32 14.74
C ASP A 286 5.27 1.36 16.26
N HIS A 287 6.46 0.99 16.76
CA HIS A 287 6.79 1.01 18.19
C HIS A 287 6.78 2.43 18.77
N THR A 288 7.37 3.38 18.06
CA THR A 288 7.38 4.79 18.47
C THR A 288 5.94 5.30 18.60
N VAL A 289 5.10 5.05 17.59
CA VAL A 289 3.71 5.50 17.62
C VAL A 289 2.90 4.79 18.72
N TRP A 290 3.07 3.49 18.91
CA TRP A 290 2.41 2.75 19.99
C TRP A 290 2.78 3.26 21.38
N HIS A 291 4.03 3.68 21.59
CA HIS A 291 4.45 4.32 22.83
C HIS A 291 3.63 5.59 23.09
N TYR A 292 3.53 6.47 22.09
CA TYR A 292 2.76 7.71 22.23
C TYR A 292 1.26 7.47 22.38
N PHE A 293 0.67 6.45 21.75
CA PHE A 293 -0.72 6.07 22.04
C PHE A 293 -0.92 5.70 23.52
N HIS A 294 0.05 5.03 24.16
CA HIS A 294 -0.03 4.77 25.60
C HIS A 294 0.10 6.03 26.44
N VAL A 295 1.01 6.94 26.09
CA VAL A 295 1.17 8.24 26.78
C VAL A 295 -0.12 9.06 26.66
N TRP A 296 -0.61 9.24 25.43
CA TRP A 296 -1.81 10.01 25.11
C TRP A 296 -3.10 9.44 25.70
N SER A 297 -3.15 8.12 25.97
CA SER A 297 -4.30 7.50 26.67
C SER A 297 -4.53 8.01 28.11
N ARG A 298 -3.58 8.78 28.65
CA ARG A 298 -3.63 9.40 29.99
C ARG A 298 -3.60 10.94 29.91
N HIS A 299 -3.69 11.50 28.71
CA HIS A 299 -3.70 12.93 28.50
C HIS A 299 -4.98 13.55 29.10
N SER A 300 -4.91 14.82 29.48
CA SER A 300 -6.01 15.64 30.02
C SER A 300 -7.12 15.85 28.99
N ASP A 301 -6.76 16.02 27.71
CA ASP A 301 -7.69 16.10 26.58
C ASP A 301 -8.52 14.82 26.46
N GLN A 302 -9.82 14.94 26.74
CA GLN A 302 -10.74 13.80 26.83
C GLN A 302 -10.89 13.06 25.51
N ILE A 303 -10.86 13.78 24.37
CA ILE A 303 -11.03 13.20 23.03
C ILE A 303 -9.80 12.34 22.71
N LEU A 304 -8.60 12.91 22.81
CA LEU A 304 -7.35 12.20 22.53
C LEU A 304 -7.19 10.97 23.44
N SER A 305 -7.44 11.16 24.74
CA SER A 305 -7.34 10.12 25.76
C SER A 305 -8.31 8.96 25.49
N ASP A 306 -9.59 9.26 25.22
CA ASP A 306 -10.60 8.25 24.91
C ASP A 306 -10.28 7.48 23.61
N LEU A 307 -9.92 8.17 22.53
CA LEU A 307 -9.57 7.51 21.26
C LEU A 307 -8.37 6.56 21.41
N CYS A 308 -7.33 7.00 22.14
CA CYS A 308 -6.18 6.14 22.43
C CYS A 308 -6.57 4.92 23.29
N GLN A 309 -7.39 5.12 24.33
CA GLN A 309 -7.88 4.02 25.16
C GLN A 309 -8.73 3.02 24.35
N ARG A 310 -9.56 3.50 23.42
CA ARG A 310 -10.33 2.65 22.51
C ARG A 310 -9.44 1.79 21.64
N LEU A 311 -8.41 2.39 21.05
CA LEU A 311 -7.45 1.66 20.23
C LEU A 311 -6.75 0.57 21.05
N LEU A 312 -6.17 0.93 22.20
CA LEU A 312 -5.41 0.03 23.08
C LEU A 312 -6.25 -1.12 23.64
N ARG A 313 -7.52 -0.87 23.98
CA ARG A 313 -8.43 -1.88 24.53
C ARG A 313 -9.26 -2.59 23.47
N ARG A 314 -8.99 -2.35 22.17
CA ARG A 314 -9.77 -2.88 21.04
C ARG A 314 -11.27 -2.56 21.13
N ASN A 315 -11.62 -1.42 21.71
CA ASN A 315 -12.99 -0.88 21.75
C ASN A 315 -13.26 0.03 20.55
N PHE A 316 -13.21 -0.55 19.35
CA PHE A 316 -13.35 0.20 18.10
C PHE A 316 -14.77 0.69 17.83
N PHE A 317 -14.88 1.68 16.94
CA PHE A 317 -16.16 2.14 16.42
C PHE A 317 -16.92 0.99 15.75
N LYS A 318 -18.24 1.10 15.77
CA LYS A 318 -19.15 0.14 15.15
C LYS A 318 -19.75 0.75 13.89
N GLU A 319 -20.00 -0.13 12.94
CA GLU A 319 -20.76 0.18 11.74
C GLU A 319 -22.20 0.52 12.15
N VAL A 320 -22.70 1.67 11.70
CA VAL A 320 -24.08 2.08 11.91
C VAL A 320 -24.99 1.14 11.09
N PRO A 321 -25.96 0.45 11.73
CA PRO A 321 -26.87 -0.42 11.01
C PRO A 321 -27.70 0.35 9.99
N GLN A 322 -27.71 -0.12 8.74
CA GLN A 322 -28.63 0.36 7.71
C GLN A 322 -29.94 -0.43 7.81
N VAL A 323 -30.84 0.02 8.68
CA VAL A 323 -32.20 -0.54 8.79
C VAL A 323 -33.16 0.50 8.23
N ASP A 324 -33.79 0.17 7.09
CA ASP A 324 -34.85 0.95 6.42
C ASP A 324 -34.51 2.39 6.04
N LYS A 325 -33.26 2.82 6.17
CA LYS A 325 -32.75 4.16 5.82
C LYS A 325 -31.51 4.07 4.96
N ASP A 326 -31.38 4.97 4.01
CA ASP A 326 -30.16 5.06 3.21
C ASP A 326 -29.02 5.78 3.97
N LEU A 327 -27.82 5.74 3.38
CA LEU A 327 -26.63 6.35 3.98
C LEU A 327 -26.69 7.87 4.13
N THR A 328 -27.43 8.54 3.25
CA THR A 328 -27.58 10.00 3.26
C THR A 328 -28.47 10.40 4.43
N GLU A 329 -29.62 9.74 4.56
CA GLU A 329 -30.56 9.93 5.68
C GLU A 329 -29.87 9.66 7.02
N LEU A 330 -29.12 8.55 7.14
CA LEU A 330 -28.36 8.25 8.34
C LEU A 330 -27.32 9.33 8.65
N ALA A 331 -26.61 9.83 7.64
CA ALA A 331 -25.60 10.87 7.81
C ALA A 331 -26.21 12.21 8.25
N GLU A 332 -27.42 12.54 7.81
CA GLU A 332 -28.18 13.71 8.23
C GLU A 332 -28.61 13.59 9.70
N ILE A 333 -29.22 12.47 10.09
CA ILE A 333 -29.61 12.21 11.49
C ILE A 333 -28.41 12.34 12.44
N ILE A 334 -27.27 11.72 12.07
CA ILE A 334 -26.04 11.80 12.86
C ILE A 334 -25.53 13.25 12.92
N THR A 335 -25.61 13.97 11.80
CA THR A 335 -25.19 15.37 11.72
C THR A 335 -26.04 16.25 12.63
N ASP A 336 -27.34 16.06 12.65
CA ASP A 336 -28.27 16.82 13.48
C ASP A 336 -28.03 16.55 14.97
N TYR A 337 -27.86 15.28 15.36
CA TYR A 337 -27.50 14.92 16.73
C TYR A 337 -26.24 15.64 17.22
N PHE A 338 -25.18 15.68 16.39
CA PHE A 338 -23.96 16.40 16.77
C PHE A 338 -24.09 17.94 16.65
N ASN A 339 -25.03 18.46 15.88
CA ASN A 339 -25.27 19.91 15.77
C ASN A 339 -26.04 20.48 16.97
N GLU A 340 -26.64 19.63 17.82
CA GLU A 340 -27.19 20.05 19.11
C GLU A 340 -26.13 20.75 19.97
N LYS A 341 -26.57 21.72 20.79
CA LYS A 341 -25.67 22.60 21.56
C LYS A 341 -24.64 21.76 22.34
N ASP A 342 -23.37 22.12 22.19
CA ASP A 342 -22.17 21.55 22.81
C ASP A 342 -21.57 20.27 22.20
N LYS A 343 -22.19 19.62 21.19
CA LYS A 343 -21.65 18.38 20.60
C LYS A 343 -20.93 18.55 19.25
N LYS A 344 -20.98 19.74 18.64
CA LYS A 344 -20.49 19.96 17.26
C LYS A 344 -19.02 19.61 17.08
N HIS A 345 -18.19 19.91 18.08
CA HIS A 345 -16.76 19.63 18.04
C HIS A 345 -16.45 18.11 18.10
N LEU A 346 -17.32 17.31 18.73
CA LEU A 346 -17.16 15.86 18.88
C LEU A 346 -17.36 15.10 17.56
N LYS A 347 -18.18 15.65 16.65
CA LYS A 347 -18.50 15.03 15.35
C LYS A 347 -17.25 14.64 14.58
N ASN A 348 -16.24 15.50 14.57
CA ASN A 348 -15.03 15.29 13.79
C ASN A 348 -14.20 14.09 14.27
N TYR A 349 -14.41 13.62 15.51
CA TYR A 349 -13.63 12.54 16.13
C TYR A 349 -14.45 11.27 16.36
N TYR A 350 -15.76 11.39 16.60
CA TYR A 350 -16.63 10.25 16.93
C TYR A 350 -17.56 9.82 15.80
N TYR A 351 -17.48 10.49 14.66
CA TYR A 351 -18.16 10.08 13.45
C TYR A 351 -17.17 9.99 12.29
N ALA A 352 -17.23 8.88 11.56
CA ALA A 352 -16.40 8.63 10.40
C ALA A 352 -17.20 8.01 9.26
N LYS A 353 -16.88 8.40 8.03
CA LYS A 353 -17.33 7.77 6.81
C LYS A 353 -16.20 6.90 6.27
N ASP A 354 -16.49 5.66 5.94
CA ASP A 354 -15.60 4.75 5.23
C ASP A 354 -16.17 4.52 3.84
N ASP A 355 -15.47 5.03 2.83
CA ASP A 355 -15.77 4.79 1.41
C ASP A 355 -14.57 4.08 0.81
N ALA A 356 -14.77 2.86 0.30
CA ALA A 356 -13.74 2.10 -0.38
C ALA A 356 -13.12 2.85 -1.58
N ASN A 357 -13.85 3.78 -2.22
CA ASN A 357 -13.35 4.63 -3.30
C ASN A 357 -12.43 5.77 -2.81
N SER A 358 -12.50 6.10 -1.52
CA SER A 358 -11.61 7.05 -0.86
C SER A 358 -10.45 6.37 -0.13
N SER A 359 -10.44 5.04 -0.11
CA SER A 359 -9.40 4.25 0.53
C SER A 359 -8.12 4.26 -0.29
N TRP A 360 -6.99 4.15 0.40
CA TRP A 360 -5.67 4.01 -0.20
C TRP A 360 -5.46 2.64 -0.85
N TYR A 361 -6.24 1.63 -0.45
CA TYR A 361 -6.32 0.36 -1.16
C TYR A 361 -7.09 0.56 -2.47
N LYS A 362 -6.39 1.03 -3.51
CA LYS A 362 -6.95 1.19 -4.86
C LYS A 362 -6.74 -0.06 -5.71
N ASP A 363 -7.77 -0.44 -6.45
CA ASP A 363 -7.74 -1.50 -7.44
C ASP A 363 -8.46 -1.01 -8.70
N SER A 364 -7.70 -0.49 -9.65
CA SER A 364 -8.25 0.04 -10.90
C SER A 364 -8.82 -1.05 -11.81
N TYR A 365 -8.36 -2.30 -11.68
CA TYR A 365 -8.74 -3.39 -12.55
C TYR A 365 -10.11 -3.98 -12.16
N ILE A 366 -10.34 -4.17 -10.86
CA ILE A 366 -11.52 -4.86 -10.34
C ILE A 366 -12.62 -3.89 -9.89
N GLY A 367 -12.30 -2.63 -9.55
CA GLY A 367 -13.32 -1.82 -8.86
C GLY A 367 -13.24 -0.31 -8.89
N GLN A 368 -12.28 0.33 -9.57
CA GLN A 368 -12.20 1.80 -9.57
C GLN A 368 -11.95 2.35 -10.97
N LYS A 369 -12.88 3.15 -11.49
CA LYS A 369 -12.51 4.09 -12.56
C LYS A 369 -11.50 5.07 -11.94
N PRO A 370 -10.34 5.30 -12.56
CA PRO A 370 -9.48 6.41 -12.14
C PRO A 370 -10.32 7.69 -12.12
N LYS A 371 -10.24 8.47 -11.03
CA LYS A 371 -10.92 9.78 -11.00
C LYS A 371 -10.32 10.62 -12.13
N SER A 372 -11.15 11.40 -12.82
CA SER A 372 -10.69 12.32 -13.89
C SER A 372 -9.58 13.27 -13.44
N ASP A 373 -9.46 13.50 -12.12
CA ASP A 373 -8.49 14.39 -11.48
C ASP A 373 -7.25 13.68 -10.90
N GLU A 374 -7.05 12.37 -11.15
CA GLU A 374 -5.83 11.69 -10.73
C GLU A 374 -4.61 12.25 -11.48
N LYS A 375 -3.65 12.77 -10.71
CA LYS A 375 -2.35 13.25 -11.21
C LYS A 375 -1.63 12.12 -11.96
N ALA A 376 -0.91 12.46 -13.03
CA ALA A 376 -0.23 11.48 -13.88
C ALA A 376 0.72 10.54 -13.11
N GLU A 377 1.30 11.00 -12.01
CA GLU A 377 2.18 10.25 -11.12
C GLU A 377 1.45 9.14 -10.33
N GLU A 378 0.14 9.29 -10.08
CA GLU A 378 -0.68 8.31 -9.34
C GLU A 378 -1.26 7.21 -10.24
N ARG A 379 -1.25 7.42 -11.55
CA ARG A 379 -1.81 6.44 -12.50
C ARG A 379 -0.88 5.23 -12.57
N GLU A 380 -1.48 4.05 -12.51
CA GLU A 380 -0.73 2.83 -12.75
C GLU A 380 -0.12 2.86 -14.14
N ALA A 381 1.06 2.25 -14.28
CA ALA A 381 1.70 2.19 -15.58
C ALA A 381 0.82 1.42 -16.59
N SER A 382 0.02 0.45 -16.13
CA SER A 382 -0.89 -0.38 -16.94
C SER A 382 -2.29 -0.47 -16.32
N GLU A 383 -3.33 -0.43 -17.16
CA GLU A 383 -4.73 -0.66 -16.75
C GLU A 383 -5.25 -2.05 -17.17
N TYR A 384 -4.38 -2.89 -17.74
CA TYR A 384 -4.77 -4.14 -18.39
C TYR A 384 -4.03 -5.34 -17.80
N ILE A 385 -4.72 -6.48 -17.73
CA ILE A 385 -4.08 -7.79 -17.64
C ILE A 385 -4.13 -8.40 -19.04
N LEU A 386 -2.96 -8.62 -19.63
CA LEU A 386 -2.84 -9.03 -21.01
C LEU A 386 -2.44 -10.50 -21.16
N LEU A 387 -2.97 -11.11 -22.20
CA LEU A 387 -2.68 -12.44 -22.67
C LEU A 387 -2.04 -12.35 -24.07
N PHE A 388 -0.79 -12.75 -24.18
CA PHE A 388 0.02 -12.65 -25.41
C PHE A 388 0.00 -13.95 -26.19
N ASP A 389 -0.31 -13.86 -27.48
CA ASP A 389 -0.12 -14.97 -28.40
C ASP A 389 1.36 -15.17 -28.77
N HIS A 390 1.64 -16.22 -29.57
CA HIS A 390 2.99 -16.53 -30.05
C HIS A 390 3.59 -15.45 -30.96
N LYS A 391 2.81 -14.48 -31.44
CA LYS A 391 3.26 -13.34 -32.24
C LYS A 391 3.48 -12.08 -31.39
N GLY A 392 3.30 -12.17 -30.08
CA GLY A 392 3.43 -11.04 -29.15
C GLY A 392 2.25 -10.08 -29.20
N THR A 393 1.12 -10.47 -29.80
CA THR A 393 -0.10 -9.65 -29.82
C THR A 393 -0.88 -9.86 -28.52
N GLY A 394 -1.04 -8.79 -27.74
CA GLY A 394 -1.77 -8.81 -26.47
C GLY A 394 -3.28 -8.71 -26.65
N ARG A 395 -4.03 -9.63 -26.01
CA ARG A 395 -5.48 -9.55 -25.80
C ARG A 395 -5.76 -9.29 -24.33
N GLU A 396 -6.75 -8.47 -24.03
CA GLU A 396 -7.09 -8.19 -22.64
C GLU A 396 -7.90 -9.36 -22.03
N LEU A 397 -7.61 -9.72 -20.78
CA LEU A 397 -8.17 -10.90 -20.11
C LEU A 397 -9.71 -10.94 -20.08
N SER A 398 -10.39 -9.82 -19.84
CA SER A 398 -11.86 -9.76 -19.85
C SER A 398 -12.48 -9.99 -21.23
N GLN A 399 -11.71 -9.86 -22.32
CA GLN A 399 -12.17 -10.25 -23.66
C GLN A 399 -12.12 -11.77 -23.88
N VAL A 400 -11.43 -12.50 -22.99
CA VAL A 400 -11.20 -13.94 -23.08
C VAL A 400 -11.94 -14.70 -21.97
N SER A 401 -12.21 -14.05 -20.83
CA SER A 401 -12.89 -14.64 -19.67
C SER A 401 -14.21 -13.94 -19.37
N ASP A 402 -15.32 -14.69 -19.46
CA ASP A 402 -16.65 -14.19 -19.09
C ASP A 402 -16.77 -13.82 -17.61
N ILE A 403 -16.07 -14.55 -16.74
CA ILE A 403 -16.03 -14.29 -15.29
C ILE A 403 -15.39 -12.91 -15.07
N ILE A 404 -14.21 -12.69 -15.65
CA ILE A 404 -13.50 -11.42 -15.50
C ILE A 404 -14.26 -10.28 -16.15
N ASN A 405 -14.84 -10.48 -17.33
CA ASN A 405 -15.72 -9.49 -17.96
C ASN A 405 -16.89 -9.07 -17.06
N THR A 406 -17.43 -10.01 -16.29
CA THR A 406 -18.56 -9.76 -15.39
C THR A 406 -18.16 -8.96 -14.16
N ILE A 407 -16.94 -9.12 -13.64
CA ILE A 407 -16.48 -8.40 -12.44
C ILE A 407 -15.70 -7.13 -12.77
N ARG A 408 -15.06 -7.06 -13.93
CA ARG A 408 -14.29 -5.90 -14.37
C ARG A 408 -15.18 -4.66 -14.41
N ASN A 409 -14.67 -3.55 -13.90
CA ASN A 409 -15.38 -2.28 -13.76
C ASN A 409 -16.63 -2.29 -12.87
N LYS A 410 -16.91 -3.36 -12.11
CA LYS A 410 -17.94 -3.31 -11.07
C LYS A 410 -17.35 -2.66 -9.82
N GLN A 411 -17.85 -1.48 -9.46
CA GLN A 411 -17.41 -0.82 -8.23
C GLN A 411 -17.65 -1.72 -7.01
N ILE A 412 -16.59 -1.95 -6.23
CA ILE A 412 -16.72 -2.45 -4.87
C ILE A 412 -17.27 -1.27 -4.04
N SER A 413 -18.60 -1.10 -4.07
CA SER A 413 -19.29 -0.08 -3.29
C SER A 413 -19.43 -0.55 -1.85
N ILE A 414 -18.37 -0.38 -1.07
CA ILE A 414 -18.43 -0.54 0.38
C ILE A 414 -18.46 0.87 0.97
N ASN A 415 -19.66 1.30 1.36
CA ASN A 415 -19.88 2.56 2.04
C ASN A 415 -20.44 2.28 3.43
N ARG A 416 -19.72 2.71 4.47
CA ARG A 416 -20.08 2.48 5.86
C ARG A 416 -19.98 3.77 6.66
N LEU A 417 -20.84 3.91 7.66
CA LEU A 417 -20.73 4.94 8.68
C LEU A 417 -20.24 4.27 9.96
N PHE A 418 -19.29 4.88 10.64
CA PHE A 418 -18.71 4.39 11.88
C PHE A 418 -18.88 5.40 13.01
N MET A 419 -19.24 4.91 14.19
CA MET A 419 -19.26 5.68 15.44
C MET A 419 -19.13 4.77 16.67
N PRO A 420 -18.77 5.30 17.85
CA PRO A 420 -18.87 4.60 19.11
C PRO A 420 -20.26 3.97 19.34
N LYS A 421 -20.28 2.78 19.95
CA LYS A 421 -21.52 2.01 20.18
C LYS A 421 -22.51 2.78 21.05
N GLU A 422 -22.01 3.52 22.02
CA GLU A 422 -22.78 4.40 22.90
C GLU A 422 -23.57 5.45 22.12
N TYR A 423 -22.96 6.12 21.12
CA TYR A 423 -23.68 7.08 20.28
C TYR A 423 -24.69 6.40 19.35
N ILE A 424 -24.40 5.20 18.84
CA ILE A 424 -25.39 4.41 18.07
C ILE A 424 -26.64 4.16 18.92
N ASN A 425 -26.44 3.69 20.16
CA ASN A 425 -27.54 3.38 21.07
C ASN A 425 -28.36 4.63 21.43
N GLU A 426 -27.70 5.78 21.63
CA GLU A 426 -28.37 7.05 21.93
C GLU A 426 -29.19 7.58 20.74
N ILE A 427 -28.67 7.48 19.50
CA ILE A 427 -29.30 8.05 18.31
C ILE A 427 -30.40 7.15 17.76
N PHE A 428 -30.18 5.83 17.73
CA PHE A 428 -31.04 4.88 17.02
C PHE A 428 -31.84 3.95 17.93
N GLY A 429 -31.59 3.97 19.25
CA GLY A 429 -32.15 2.98 20.17
C GLY A 429 -31.40 1.66 20.05
N GLY A 430 -30.98 1.10 21.18
CA GLY A 430 -30.20 -0.16 21.25
C GLY A 430 -30.99 -1.40 20.87
#